data_AF-A0A929C7Y0-F1
#
_entry.id   AF-A0A929C7Y0-F1
#
_cell.length_a   1.000
_cell.length_b   1.000
_cell.length_c   1.000
_cell.angle_alpha   90.00
_cell.angle_beta   90.00
_cell.angle_gamma   90.00
#
_symmetry.space_group_name_H-M   'P 1'
#
loop_
_entity.id
_entity.type
_entity.pdbx_description
1 polymer ?
#
loop_
_entity_poly.entity_id
_entity_poly.type
_entity_poly.pdbx_seq_one_letter_code
_entity_poly.pdbx_strand_id
1 'polypeptide(L)'
;MKSTEFQKIVLQGIPDELPEPQPYDKNKNHAPVRKDILSAEEKRLALKNALRYFDKKHHAVLAPEFADELKKYGRIYMYRFKPQYSIYARNID
;
A
#
# COMPACT_ATOMS: atom_id res chain seq x y z
N MET A 1 20.90 -1.96 -7.40
CA MET A 1 19.91 -1.77 -8.49
C MET A 1 20.49 -0.82 -9.52
N LYS A 2 20.57 -1.24 -10.78
CA LYS A 2 21.04 -0.37 -11.88
C LYS A 2 19.97 0.69 -12.20
N SER A 3 20.36 1.86 -12.72
CA SER A 3 19.40 2.95 -13.05
C SER A 3 18.27 2.47 -13.97
N THR A 4 18.63 1.67 -14.99
CA THR A 4 17.69 1.08 -15.95
C THR A 4 16.68 0.12 -15.32
N GLU A 5 17.06 -0.59 -14.26
CA GLU A 5 16.19 -1.52 -13.53
C GLU A 5 15.21 -0.77 -12.63
N PHE A 6 15.69 0.29 -11.96
CA PHE A 6 14.85 1.19 -11.15
C PHE A 6 13.79 1.87 -12.01
N GLN A 7 14.17 2.42 -13.16
CA GLN A 7 13.25 3.07 -14.09
C GLN A 7 12.13 2.11 -14.56
N LYS A 8 12.48 0.86 -14.88
CA LYS A 8 11.49 -0.17 -15.25
C LYS A 8 10.46 -0.43 -14.14
N ILE A 9 10.90 -0.51 -12.89
CA ILE A 9 10.01 -0.72 -11.74
C ILE A 9 9.08 0.48 -11.55
N VAL A 10 9.59 1.70 -11.68
CA VAL A 10 8.76 2.90 -11.57
C VAL A 10 7.73 2.96 -12.70
N LEU A 11 8.13 2.63 -13.93
CA LEU A 11 7.26 2.62 -15.12
C LEU A 11 6.20 1.50 -15.08
N GLN A 12 6.46 0.40 -14.37
CA GLN A 12 5.50 -0.70 -14.22
C GLN A 12 4.21 -0.24 -13.53
N GLY A 13 4.29 0.71 -12.59
CA GLY A 13 3.13 1.18 -11.83
C GLY A 13 2.58 0.07 -10.91
N ILE A 14 1.29 -0.24 -11.05
CA ILE A 14 0.67 -1.32 -10.27
C ILE A 14 0.91 -2.64 -11.00
N PRO A 15 1.64 -3.60 -10.41
CA PRO A 15 1.92 -4.87 -11.06
C PRO A 15 0.63 -5.69 -11.25
N ASP A 16 0.57 -6.46 -12.34
CA ASP A 16 -0.59 -7.31 -12.63
C ASP A 16 -0.72 -8.48 -11.64
N GLU A 17 0.41 -8.98 -11.16
CA GLU A 17 0.48 -9.96 -10.08
C GLU A 17 0.69 -9.27 -8.74
N LEU A 18 0.01 -9.76 -7.70
CA LEU A 18 0.14 -9.18 -6.36
C LEU A 18 1.54 -9.49 -5.79
N PRO A 19 2.31 -8.47 -5.38
CA PRO A 19 3.57 -8.70 -4.69
C PRO A 19 3.30 -9.26 -3.30
N GLU A 20 4.26 -9.96 -2.71
CA GLU A 20 4.13 -10.56 -1.38
C GLU A 20 3.77 -9.52 -0.30
N PRO A 21 2.91 -9.88 0.68
CA PRO A 21 2.56 -8.99 1.78
C PRO A 21 3.82 -8.53 2.52
N GLN A 22 3.92 -7.22 2.76
CA GLN A 22 5.08 -6.64 3.44
C GLN A 22 4.84 -6.59 4.95
N PRO A 23 5.79 -7.06 5.78
CA PRO A 23 5.67 -6.99 7.22
C PRO A 23 5.80 -5.54 7.72
N TYR A 24 5.11 -5.25 8.82
CA TYR A 24 5.22 -3.97 9.51
C TYR A 24 6.56 -3.87 10.25
N ASP A 25 7.43 -2.98 9.78
CA ASP A 25 8.79 -2.81 10.30
C ASP A 25 8.81 -1.99 11.59
N LYS A 26 8.79 -2.65 12.75
CA LYS A 26 8.76 -1.99 14.07
C LYS A 26 9.99 -1.11 14.39
N ASN A 27 11.08 -1.23 13.63
CA ASN A 27 12.30 -0.48 13.86
C ASN A 27 12.29 0.92 13.21
N LYS A 28 11.28 1.21 12.39
CA LYS A 28 11.09 2.52 11.77
C LYS A 28 10.15 3.39 12.59
N ASN A 29 10.39 4.70 12.57
CA ASN A 29 9.45 5.66 13.12
C ASN A 29 8.18 5.67 12.25
N HIS A 30 7.05 5.28 12.83
CA HIS A 30 5.77 5.24 12.15
C HIS A 30 4.91 6.43 12.53
N ALA A 31 4.02 6.81 11.62
CA ALA A 31 2.99 7.78 11.93
C ALA A 31 2.12 7.27 13.10
N PRO A 32 1.70 8.15 14.02
CA PRO A 32 0.81 7.76 15.11
C PRO A 32 -0.52 7.25 14.56
N VAL A 33 -1.10 6.27 15.25
CA VAL A 33 -2.42 5.71 14.93
C VAL A 33 -3.46 6.82 15.02
N ARG A 34 -4.28 6.97 13.97
CA ARG A 34 -5.39 7.94 14.00
C ARG A 34 -6.56 7.39 14.80
N LYS A 35 -7.31 8.30 15.44
CA LYS A 35 -8.55 7.96 16.13
C LYS A 35 -9.53 7.32 15.16
N ASP A 36 -10.15 6.22 15.59
CA ASP A 36 -11.21 5.55 14.84
C ASP A 36 -12.52 6.31 15.00
N ILE A 37 -12.74 7.29 14.11
CA ILE A 37 -13.92 8.15 14.10
C ILE A 37 -14.91 7.81 12.99
N LEU A 38 -14.56 6.82 12.14
CA LEU A 38 -15.37 6.48 10.98
C LEU A 38 -16.51 5.54 11.40
N SER A 39 -17.71 5.86 10.93
CA SER A 39 -18.87 4.96 10.97
C SER A 39 -18.64 3.70 10.12
N ALA A 40 -19.49 2.69 10.29
CA ALA A 40 -19.42 1.47 9.50
C ALA A 40 -19.57 1.74 7.98
N GLU A 41 -20.40 2.70 7.60
CA GLU A 41 -20.59 3.09 6.20
C GLU A 41 -19.36 3.79 5.64
N GLU A 42 -18.75 4.70 6.40
CA GLU A 42 -17.53 5.40 5.99
C GLU A 42 -16.33 4.44 5.89
N LYS A 43 -16.25 3.44 6.75
CA LYS A 43 -15.24 2.36 6.64
C LYS A 43 -15.43 1.55 5.35
N ARG A 44 -16.67 1.18 5.02
CA ARG A 44 -16.98 0.51 3.75
C ARG A 44 -16.63 1.40 2.55
N LEU A 45 -16.93 2.70 2.61
CA LEU A 45 -16.58 3.65 1.56
C LEU A 45 -15.06 3.81 1.42
N ALA A 46 -14.32 3.87 2.53
CA ALA A 46 -12.87 3.92 2.52
C ALA A 46 -12.25 2.70 1.82
N LEU A 47 -12.77 1.50 2.09
CA LEU A 47 -12.35 0.28 1.38
C LEU A 47 -12.65 0.33 -0.11
N LYS A 48 -13.85 0.77 -0.50
CA LYS A 48 -14.21 0.95 -1.92
C LYS A 48 -13.30 1.96 -2.61
N ASN A 49 -12.95 3.05 -1.93
CA ASN A 49 -12.04 4.07 -2.44
C ASN A 49 -10.61 3.53 -2.60
N ALA A 50 -10.15 2.66 -1.71
CA ALA A 50 -8.85 2.01 -1.83
C ALA A 50 -8.83 0.97 -2.97
N LEU A 51 -9.89 0.17 -3.10
CA LEU A 51 -9.98 -0.90 -4.09
C LEU A 51 -10.12 -0.40 -5.54
N ARG A 52 -10.52 0.87 -5.76
CA ARG A 52 -10.68 1.44 -7.11
C ARG A 52 -9.38 1.48 -7.93
N TYR A 53 -8.22 1.39 -7.27
CA TYR A 53 -6.91 1.41 -7.91
C TYR A 53 -6.48 0.03 -8.42
N PHE A 54 -7.20 -1.05 -8.07
CA PHE A 54 -6.78 -2.42 -8.35
C PHE A 54 -7.83 -3.16 -9.18
N ASP A 55 -7.36 -4.13 -9.98
CA ASP A 55 -8.26 -5.05 -10.70
C ASP A 55 -9.14 -5.83 -9.71
N LYS A 56 -10.39 -6.08 -10.12
CA LYS A 56 -11.39 -6.85 -9.37
C LYS A 56 -10.89 -8.23 -8.97
N LYS A 57 -10.03 -8.87 -9.79
CA LYS A 57 -9.43 -10.18 -9.45
C LYS A 57 -8.66 -10.16 -8.13
N HIS A 58 -8.14 -8.99 -7.75
CA HIS A 58 -7.36 -8.80 -6.52
C HIS A 58 -8.20 -8.38 -5.32
N HIS A 59 -9.47 -8.00 -5.51
CA HIS A 59 -10.29 -7.42 -4.44
C HIS A 59 -10.53 -8.40 -3.29
N ALA A 60 -10.65 -9.70 -3.57
CA ALA A 60 -10.85 -10.73 -2.54
C ALA A 60 -9.67 -10.82 -1.56
N VAL A 61 -8.45 -10.53 -2.04
CA VAL A 61 -7.23 -10.54 -1.22
C VAL A 61 -7.01 -9.17 -0.56
N LEU A 62 -7.15 -8.08 -1.33
CA LEU A 62 -6.84 -6.74 -0.86
C LEU A 62 -7.88 -6.16 0.13
N ALA A 63 -9.15 -6.52 -0.01
CA ALA A 63 -10.21 -6.00 0.87
C ALA A 63 -9.98 -6.31 2.36
N PRO A 64 -9.71 -7.58 2.78
CA PRO A 64 -9.43 -7.88 4.18
C PRO A 64 -8.13 -7.23 4.66
N GLU A 65 -7.11 -7.10 3.82
CA GLU A 65 -5.86 -6.43 4.16
C GLU A 65 -6.06 -4.94 4.45
N PHE A 66 -6.78 -4.24 3.56
CA PHE A 66 -7.08 -2.83 3.75
C PHE A 66 -8.00 -2.59 4.95
N ALA A 67 -8.90 -3.52 5.26
CA ALA A 67 -9.74 -3.44 6.45
C ALA A 67 -8.89 -3.57 7.73
N ASP A 68 -7.92 -4.47 7.73
CA ASP A 68 -6.98 -4.66 8.83
C ASP A 68 -6.05 -3.45 9.00
N GLU A 69 -5.54 -2.87 7.91
CA GLU A 69 -4.76 -1.63 7.96
C GLU A 69 -5.57 -0.46 8.53
N LEU A 70 -6.80 -0.29 8.06
CA LEU A 70 -7.70 0.76 8.57
C LEU A 70 -7.96 0.60 10.06
N LYS A 71 -8.13 -0.65 10.54
CA LYS A 71 -8.35 -0.96 11.96
C LYS A 71 -7.09 -0.74 12.80
N LYS A 72 -5.93 -1.19 12.33
CA LYS A 72 -4.66 -1.15 13.10
C LYS A 72 -4.01 0.22 13.09
N TYR A 73 -4.07 0.92 11.97
CA TYR A 73 -3.32 2.16 11.75
C TYR A 73 -4.21 3.39 11.57
N GLY A 74 -5.53 3.20 11.45
CA GLY A 74 -6.48 4.28 11.16
C GLY A 74 -6.39 4.80 9.72
N ARG A 75 -5.61 4.13 8.85
CA ARG A 75 -5.41 4.47 7.44
C ARG A 75 -5.08 3.23 6.63
N ILE A 76 -5.43 3.28 5.35
CA ILE A 76 -5.05 2.28 4.34
C ILE A 76 -3.79 2.80 3.64
N TYR A 77 -2.66 2.18 3.93
CA TYR A 77 -1.35 2.51 3.36
C TYR A 77 -1.01 1.66 2.14
N MET A 78 -1.68 0.52 1.99
CA MET A 78 -1.43 -0.46 0.94
C MET A 78 0.02 -0.99 1.01
N TYR A 79 0.45 -1.43 2.20
CA TYR A 79 1.86 -1.78 2.48
C TYR A 79 2.43 -2.83 1.53
N ARG A 80 1.58 -3.72 1.00
CA ARG A 80 1.91 -4.70 -0.03
C ARG A 80 2.63 -4.08 -1.25
N PHE A 81 2.26 -2.86 -1.66
CA PHE A 81 2.82 -2.18 -2.83
C PHE A 81 4.00 -1.26 -2.51
N LYS A 82 4.47 -1.24 -1.26
CA LYS A 82 5.65 -0.47 -0.89
C LYS A 82 6.89 -1.05 -1.60
N PRO A 83 7.66 -0.24 -2.34
CA PRO A 83 8.87 -0.74 -2.97
C PRO A 83 9.89 -1.25 -1.96
N GLN A 84 10.56 -2.36 -2.29
CA GLN A 84 11.57 -2.98 -1.43
C GLN A 84 12.95 -2.34 -1.56
N TYR A 85 13.20 -1.56 -2.62
CA TYR A 85 14.46 -0.83 -2.77
C TYR A 85 14.57 0.33 -1.78
N SER A 86 15.80 0.76 -1.48
CA SER A 86 16.04 1.96 -0.68
C SER A 86 15.47 3.20 -1.38
N ILE A 87 14.56 3.90 -0.69
CA ILE A 87 13.95 5.14 -1.17
C ILE A 87 14.88 6.30 -0.82
N TYR A 88 15.54 6.87 -1.84
CA TYR A 88 16.40 8.05 -1.74
C TYR A 88 16.44 8.76 -3.11
N ALA A 89 16.88 10.02 -3.12
CA ALA A 89 17.02 10.78 -4.36
C ALA A 89 18.10 10.15 -5.27
N ARG A 90 17.80 9.98 -6.55
CA ARG A 90 18.72 9.45 -7.57
C ARG A 90 19.08 10.55 -8.57
N ASN A 91 20.19 10.37 -9.30
CA ASN A 91 20.53 11.26 -10.40
C ASN A 91 19.41 11.22 -11.47
N ILE A 92 19.21 12.35 -12.16
CA ILE A 92 18.29 12.47 -13.29
C ILE A 92 18.80 11.74 -14.53
N ASP A 93 20.12 11.63 -14.67
CA ASP A 93 20.81 10.97 -15.79
C ASP A 93 20.87 9.43 -15.65
#